data_AF-A0A970GEE7-F1
#
_entry.id   AF-A0A970GEE7-F1
#
_cell.length_a   1.000
_cell.length_b   1.000
_cell.length_c   1.000
_cell.angle_alpha   90.00
_cell.angle_beta   90.00
_cell.angle_gamma   90.00
#
_symmetry.space_group_name_H-M   'P 1'
#
loop_
_entity.id
_entity.type
_entity.pdbx_description
1 polymer ?
#
loop_
_entity_poly.entity_id
_entity_poly.type
_entity_poly.pdbx_seq_one_letter_code
_entity_poly.pdbx_strand_id
1 'polypeptide(L)'
;MRHHGFQDGSQLHGGCIAFTEEVRKHELGSRFIGKSFGFDEHIGERIIPDVISCCYSCGETCDIDVNCVYDPCHRLFVQCQGGIHSLKGCCCKECKEAQILQKRLEQSASLEV
;
A
#
# COMPACT_ATOMS: atom_id res chain seq x y z
N MET A 1 18.37 0.10 21.53
CA MET A 1 19.53 0.95 21.18
C MET A 1 20.22 1.55 22.40
N ARG A 2 19.58 2.37 23.25
CA ARG A 2 20.26 2.96 24.42
C ARG A 2 20.80 1.91 25.42
N HIS A 3 20.05 0.84 25.66
CA HIS A 3 20.48 -0.29 26.50
C HIS A 3 21.57 -1.18 25.88
N HIS A 4 21.95 -0.93 24.62
CA HIS A 4 23.05 -1.61 23.94
C HIS A 4 24.28 -0.69 23.78
N GLY A 5 24.38 0.40 24.55
CA GLY A 5 25.56 1.27 24.60
C GLY A 5 25.60 2.38 23.54
N PHE A 6 24.57 2.55 22.72
CA PHE A 6 24.50 3.68 21.78
C PHE A 6 24.11 4.96 22.53
N GLN A 7 25.02 5.95 22.55
CA GLN A 7 24.80 7.24 23.21
C GLN A 7 24.15 8.29 22.30
N ASP A 8 24.46 8.27 20.99
CA ASP A 8 23.96 9.26 20.02
C ASP A 8 22.77 8.73 19.20
N GLY A 9 21.69 8.38 19.89
CA GLY A 9 20.44 7.96 19.27
C GLY A 9 19.37 9.04 19.32
N SER A 10 18.91 9.52 18.16
CA SER A 10 17.76 10.42 18.05
C SER A 10 16.54 9.71 17.46
N GLN A 11 15.35 10.17 17.84
CA GLN A 11 14.08 9.70 17.29
C GLN A 11 13.28 10.92 16.84
N LEU A 12 12.60 10.79 15.70
CA LEU A 12 11.63 11.77 15.26
C LEU A 12 10.42 11.73 16.19
N HIS A 13 10.24 12.78 16.99
CA HIS A 13 9.12 12.87 17.92
C HIS A 13 7.79 12.90 17.15
N GLY A 14 6.85 12.02 17.50
CA GLY A 14 5.57 11.88 16.77
C GLY A 14 5.67 11.24 15.38
N GLY A 15 6.86 10.78 14.97
CA GLY A 15 7.07 10.06 13.71
C GLY A 15 6.77 10.87 12.44
N CYS A 16 6.48 10.18 11.35
CA CYS A 16 6.29 10.79 10.03
C CYS A 16 5.06 11.70 9.94
N ILE A 17 4.02 11.44 10.73
CA ILE A 17 2.79 12.25 10.76
C ILE A 17 3.08 13.63 11.37
N ALA A 18 3.63 13.66 12.60
CA ALA A 18 3.99 14.92 13.25
C ALA A 18 5.03 15.70 12.46
N PHE A 19 5.98 15.03 11.81
CA PHE A 19 6.91 15.67 10.88
C PHE A 19 6.19 16.38 9.73
N THR A 20 5.21 15.72 9.11
CA THR A 20 4.45 16.28 7.99
C THR A 20 3.64 17.50 8.43
N GLU A 21 3.01 17.43 9.61
CA GLU A 21 2.28 18.55 10.20
C GLU A 21 3.18 19.75 10.49
N GLU A 22 4.33 19.53 11.13
CA GLU A 22 5.28 20.59 11.48
C GLU A 22 5.91 21.22 10.24
N VAL A 23 6.24 20.43 9.22
CA VAL A 23 6.73 20.93 7.92
C VAL A 23 5.72 21.87 7.28
N ARG A 24 4.43 21.52 7.28
CA ARG A 24 3.36 22.36 6.72
C ARG A 24 3.12 23.61 7.55
N LYS A 25 3.00 23.45 8.87
CA LYS A 25 2.72 24.52 9.83
C LYS A 25 3.80 25.61 9.84
N HIS A 26 5.05 25.20 9.66
CA HIS A 26 6.20 26.11 9.65
C HIS A 26 6.71 26.45 8.24
N GLU A 27 5.96 26.07 7.19
CA GLU A 27 6.32 26.31 5.78
C GLU A 27 7.76 25.88 5.43
N LEU A 28 8.18 24.75 6.00
CA LEU A 28 9.52 24.21 5.81
C LEU A 28 9.59 23.40 4.51
N GLY A 29 10.79 23.33 3.93
CA GLY A 29 11.05 22.36 2.86
C GLY A 29 11.02 20.93 3.40
N SER A 30 10.14 20.08 2.87
CA SER A 30 10.10 18.65 3.21
C SER A 30 11.33 17.92 2.66
N ARG A 31 11.95 17.08 3.47
CA ARG A 31 12.94 16.07 3.03
C ARG A 31 12.34 14.68 2.87
N PHE A 32 11.05 14.52 3.20
CA PHE A 32 10.35 13.26 2.98
C PHE A 32 10.09 13.08 1.49
N ILE A 33 10.36 11.90 0.93
CA ILE A 33 10.13 11.61 -0.49
C ILE A 33 9.02 10.57 -0.63
N GLY A 34 8.01 10.89 -1.44
CA GLY A 34 6.89 10.01 -1.70
C GLY A 34 5.67 10.26 -0.82
N LYS A 35 4.94 9.18 -0.56
CA LYS A 35 3.79 9.14 0.34
C LYS A 35 4.10 8.29 1.57
N SER A 36 3.42 8.56 2.68
CA SER A 36 3.42 7.67 3.83
C SER A 36 2.62 6.41 3.50
N PHE A 37 2.93 5.30 4.19
CA PHE A 37 2.19 4.05 4.09
C PHE A 37 1.31 3.89 5.33
N GLY A 38 0.01 3.67 5.12
CA GLY A 38 -0.95 3.38 6.18
C GLY A 38 -1.10 1.87 6.37
N PHE A 39 -1.22 1.42 7.62
CA PHE A 39 -1.34 0.00 7.96
C PHE A 39 -2.79 -0.49 8.07
N ASP A 40 -3.75 0.41 7.92
CA ASP A 40 -5.18 0.13 7.96
C ASP A 40 -5.85 0.54 6.64
N GLU A 41 -7.18 0.67 6.61
CA GLU A 41 -7.93 1.06 5.42
C GLU A 41 -7.60 2.50 4.94
N HIS A 42 -6.90 3.30 5.77
CA HIS A 42 -6.44 4.61 5.36
C HIS A 42 -5.24 4.48 4.42
N ILE A 43 -5.48 4.75 3.14
CA ILE A 43 -4.41 4.91 2.15
C ILE A 43 -3.53 6.05 2.63
N GLY A 44 -2.24 5.76 2.83
CA GLY A 44 -1.33 6.70 3.46
C GLY A 44 -1.25 8.06 2.76
N GLU A 45 -0.88 9.07 3.54
CA GLU A 45 -0.94 10.46 3.15
C GLU A 45 0.18 10.83 2.17
N ARG A 46 -0.18 11.52 1.08
CA ARG A 46 0.80 12.14 0.18
C ARG A 46 1.43 13.37 0.84
N ILE A 47 2.75 13.29 1.08
CA ILE A 47 3.52 14.36 1.72
C ILE A 47 4.12 15.28 0.65
N ILE A 48 4.73 14.71 -0.39
CA ILE A 48 5.18 15.44 -1.58
C ILE A 48 4.73 14.76 -2.89
N PRO A 49 4.75 15.45 -4.05
CA PRO A 49 4.25 14.92 -5.32
C PRO A 49 5.04 13.74 -5.90
N ASP A 50 6.28 13.54 -5.44
CA ASP A 50 7.17 12.50 -5.93
C ASP A 50 6.56 11.10 -5.83
N VAL A 51 6.75 10.29 -6.87
CA VAL A 51 6.32 8.89 -6.94
C VAL A 51 7.57 8.05 -7.13
N ILE A 52 7.84 7.15 -6.18
CA ILE A 52 9.09 6.37 -6.11
C ILE A 52 8.88 4.87 -6.34
N SER A 53 7.71 4.48 -6.83
CA SER A 53 7.33 3.09 -7.09
C SER A 53 6.76 2.91 -8.49
N CYS A 54 6.67 1.65 -8.90
CA CYS A 54 6.14 1.26 -10.20
C CYS A 54 5.08 0.17 -10.02
N CYS A 55 4.09 0.17 -10.91
CA CYS A 55 3.06 -0.85 -10.99
C CYS A 55 3.71 -2.23 -11.18
N TYR A 56 3.37 -3.16 -10.29
CA TYR A 56 3.85 -4.53 -10.35
C TYR A 56 3.48 -5.24 -11.66
N SER A 57 2.33 -4.90 -12.26
CA SER A 57 1.80 -5.59 -13.42
C SER A 57 2.30 -5.05 -14.76
N CYS A 58 2.58 -3.75 -14.87
CA CYS A 58 2.95 -3.12 -16.15
C CYS A 58 4.21 -2.24 -16.09
N GLY A 59 4.78 -1.99 -14.92
CA GLY A 59 5.95 -1.14 -14.73
C GLY A 59 5.70 0.37 -14.79
N GLU A 60 4.47 0.82 -15.03
CA GLU A 60 4.12 2.25 -15.02
C GLU A 60 4.36 2.89 -13.65
N THR A 61 4.91 4.11 -13.63
CA THR A 61 5.11 4.87 -12.39
C THR A 61 3.77 5.13 -11.69
N CYS A 62 3.60 4.57 -10.49
CA CYS A 62 2.45 4.78 -9.64
C CYS A 62 2.78 4.36 -8.20
N ASP A 63 1.99 4.80 -7.24
CA ASP A 63 2.12 4.47 -5.83
C ASP A 63 0.77 4.12 -5.20
N ILE A 64 -0.09 3.40 -5.93
CA ILE A 64 -1.35 2.91 -5.37
C ILE A 64 -1.08 1.55 -4.75
N ASP A 65 -1.10 1.50 -3.42
CA ASP A 65 -0.97 0.25 -2.67
C ASP A 65 -2.30 -0.48 -2.67
N VAL A 66 -2.26 -1.77 -2.97
CA VAL A 66 -3.43 -2.66 -2.97
C VAL A 66 -3.05 -4.01 -2.37
N ASN A 67 -4.00 -4.60 -1.63
CA ASN A 67 -3.92 -6.00 -1.27
C ASN A 67 -4.60 -6.84 -2.34
N CYS A 68 -3.99 -7.97 -2.70
CA CYS A 68 -4.57 -8.89 -3.65
C CYS A 68 -5.90 -9.41 -3.09
N VAL A 69 -7.00 -9.17 -3.81
CA VAL A 69 -8.36 -9.55 -3.37
C VAL A 69 -8.62 -11.06 -3.33
N TYR A 70 -7.65 -11.88 -3.74
CA TYR A 70 -7.66 -13.32 -3.51
C TYR A 70 -7.04 -13.60 -2.14
N ASP A 71 -7.88 -13.87 -1.14
CA ASP A 71 -7.48 -13.96 0.28
C ASP A 71 -6.36 -14.97 0.57
N PRO A 72 -6.29 -16.15 -0.09
CA PRO A 72 -5.13 -17.04 0.09
C PRO A 72 -3.80 -16.43 -0.36
N CYS A 73 -3.82 -15.43 -1.26
CA CYS A 73 -2.64 -14.68 -1.64
C CYS A 73 -2.43 -13.45 -0.74
N HIS A 74 -3.43 -12.57 -0.65
CA HIS A 74 -3.47 -11.34 0.16
C HIS A 74 -2.18 -10.49 0.15
N ARG A 75 -1.35 -10.61 -0.89
CA ARG A 75 -0.10 -9.86 -1.00
C ARG A 75 -0.42 -8.37 -1.10
N LEU A 76 0.33 -7.55 -0.37
CA LEU A 76 0.40 -6.10 -0.56
C LEU A 76 1.36 -5.75 -1.71
N PHE A 77 0.92 -4.95 -2.67
CA PHE A 77 1.72 -4.54 -3.83
C PHE A 77 1.24 -3.22 -4.42
N VAL A 78 2.07 -2.61 -5.29
CA VAL A 78 1.73 -1.39 -6.00
C VAL A 78 1.11 -1.72 -7.35
N GLN A 79 -0.04 -1.14 -7.69
CA GLN A 79 -0.72 -1.37 -8.97
C GLN A 79 -1.45 -0.13 -9.48
N CYS A 80 -1.17 0.28 -10.71
CA CYS A 80 -1.88 1.41 -11.32
C CYS A 80 -3.38 1.09 -11.51
N GLN A 81 -4.21 2.12 -11.67
CA GLN A 81 -5.66 1.95 -11.86
C GLN A 81 -6.01 1.02 -13.04
N GLY A 82 -5.24 1.08 -14.14
CA GLY A 82 -5.42 0.17 -15.27
C GLY A 82 -5.14 -1.29 -14.91
N GLY A 83 -4.11 -1.55 -14.11
CA GLY A 83 -3.81 -2.87 -13.55
C GLY A 83 -4.94 -3.37 -12.64
N ILE A 84 -5.42 -2.53 -11.72
CA ILE A 84 -6.52 -2.85 -10.80
C ILE A 84 -7.78 -3.24 -11.59
N HIS A 85 -8.14 -2.46 -12.60
CA HIS A 85 -9.32 -2.74 -13.44
C HIS A 85 -9.15 -4.03 -14.26
N SER A 86 -8.01 -4.21 -14.93
CA SER A 86 -7.76 -5.36 -15.80
C SER A 86 -7.64 -6.68 -15.03
N LEU A 87 -7.02 -6.65 -13.84
CA LEU A 87 -6.83 -7.81 -12.97
C LEU A 87 -7.90 -7.96 -11.88
N LYS A 88 -8.91 -7.08 -11.86
CA LYS A 88 -9.99 -7.05 -10.86
C LYS A 88 -9.46 -7.06 -9.41
N GLY A 89 -8.45 -6.24 -9.14
CA GLY A 89 -7.80 -6.12 -7.83
C GLY A 89 -6.86 -7.28 -7.46
N CYS A 90 -6.55 -8.19 -8.38
CA CYS A 90 -5.56 -9.25 -8.15
C CYS A 90 -4.16 -8.84 -8.61
N CYS A 91 -3.13 -9.44 -8.02
CA CYS A 91 -1.74 -9.17 -8.38
C CYS A 91 -1.34 -9.75 -9.75
N CYS A 92 -2.01 -10.81 -10.21
CA CYS A 92 -1.74 -11.50 -11.45
C CYS A 92 -2.99 -12.20 -12.00
N LYS A 93 -2.87 -12.79 -13.21
CA LYS A 93 -3.98 -13.50 -13.88
C LYS A 93 -4.37 -14.76 -13.13
N GLU A 94 -3.40 -15.48 -12.59
CA GLU A 94 -3.59 -16.73 -11.84
C GLU A 94 -4.44 -16.47 -10.58
N CYS A 95 -4.11 -15.42 -9.82
CA CYS A 95 -4.92 -15.01 -8.67
C CYS A 95 -6.33 -14.56 -9.06
N LYS A 96 -6.46 -13.85 -10.20
CA LYS A 96 -7.78 -13.45 -10.72
C LYS A 96 -8.65 -14.66 -11.06
N GLU A 97 -8.08 -15.66 -11.73
CA GLU A 97 -8.77 -16.89 -12.11
C GLU A 97 -9.16 -17.71 -10.87
N ALA A 98 -8.23 -17.87 -9.92
CA ALA A 98 -8.48 -18.54 -8.65
C ALA A 98 -9.61 -17.86 -7.85
N GLN A 99 -9.60 -16.53 -7.78
CA GLN A 99 -10.64 -15.76 -7.09
C GLN A 99 -12.02 -15.88 -7.76
N ILE A 100 -12.06 -15.92 -9.09
CA ILE A 100 -13.31 -16.15 -9.84
C ILE A 100 -13.84 -17.56 -9.56
N LEU A 101 -12.97 -18.57 -9.55
CA LEU A 101 -13.36 -19.95 -9.27
C LEU A 101 -13.88 -20.10 -7.84
N GLN A 102 -13.17 -19.55 -6.84
CA GLN A 102 -13.58 -19.58 -5.44
C GLN A 102 -15.00 -19.01 -5.27
N LYS A 103 -15.25 -17.80 -5.81
CA LYS A 103 -16.58 -17.17 -5.73
C LYS A 103 -17.69 -18.00 -6.37
N ARG A 104 -17.39 -18.71 -7.47
CA ARG A 104 -18.38 -19.59 -8.12
C ARG A 104 -18.73 -20.79 -7.25
N LEU A 105 -17.73 -21.39 -6.62
CA LEU A 105 -17.91 -22.54 -5.73
C LEU A 105 -18.72 -22.15 -4.48
N GLU A 106 -18.44 -20.98 -3.91
CA GLU A 106 -19.19 -20.42 -2.78
C GLU A 106 -20.66 -20.14 -3.16
N GLN A 107 -20.91 -19.62 -4.37
CA GLN A 107 -22.26 -19.41 -4.89
C GLN A 107 -23.04 -20.71 -5.11
N SER A 108 -22.41 -21.74 -5.68
CA SER A 108 -23.06 -23.05 -5.85
C SER A 108 -23.38 -23.69 -4.50
N ALA A 109 -22.47 -23.62 -3.53
CA ALA A 109 -22.69 -24.14 -2.19
C ALA A 109 -23.83 -23.40 -1.45
N SER A 110 -24.04 -22.11 -1.75
CA SER A 110 -25.13 -21.32 -1.14
C SER A 110 -26.52 -21.59 -1.72
N LEU A 111 -26.60 -22.25 -2.89
CA LEU A 111 -27.86 -22.59 -3.57
C LEU A 111 -28.36 -24.00 -3.22
N GLU A 112 -27.53 -24.81 -2.57
CA GLU A 112 -27.82 -26.19 -2.18
C GLU A 112 -28.29 -26.31 -0.71
N VAL A 113 -28.46 -25.18 -0.01
CA VAL A 113 -28.96 -25.05 1.37
C VAL A 113 -30.33 -24.37 1.35
#